data_AF-V4K3F5-F1
#
_entry.id   AF-V4K3F5-F1
#
_cell.length_a   1.000
_cell.length_b   1.000
_cell.length_c   1.000
_cell.angle_alpha   90.00
_cell.angle_beta   90.00
_cell.angle_gamma   90.00
#
_symmetry.space_group_name_H-M   'P 1'
#
loop_
_entity.id
_entity.type
_entity.pdbx_description
1 polymer ?
#
loop_
_entity_poly.entity_id
_entity_poly.type
_entity_poly.pdbx_seq_one_letter_code
_entity_poly.pdbx_strand_id
1 'polypeptide(L)'
;MAKLNITMVFFLVLIVTSAYVVLSFAVEETEPKKLWDQCVVKIIVSVSCCQELVKKGKECYDTLIKYIADRPTLIANETKYLQKRDELWTQCVSVSKTI
;
A
#
# COMPACT_ATOMS: atom_id res chain seq x y z
N MET A 1 15.97 -26.34 -40.39
CA MET A 1 16.67 -25.34 -39.56
C MET A 1 15.83 -24.08 -39.51
N ALA A 2 15.10 -23.84 -38.41
CA ALA A 2 14.28 -22.64 -38.27
C ALA A 2 15.21 -21.44 -38.01
N LYS A 3 15.25 -20.49 -38.94
CA LYS A 3 15.94 -19.21 -38.74
C LYS A 3 15.13 -18.37 -37.76
N LEU A 4 15.56 -18.34 -36.51
CA LEU A 4 14.97 -17.50 -35.48
C LEU A 4 15.20 -16.03 -35.86
N ASN A 5 14.15 -15.34 -36.29
CA ASN A 5 14.22 -13.93 -36.67
C ASN A 5 14.43 -13.09 -35.40
N ILE A 6 15.50 -12.31 -35.34
CA ILE A 6 15.89 -11.53 -34.15
C ILE A 6 14.77 -10.59 -33.70
N THR A 7 14.00 -10.06 -34.66
CA THR A 7 12.81 -9.23 -34.41
C THR A 7 11.74 -9.98 -33.63
N MET A 8 11.53 -11.28 -33.90
CA MET A 8 10.57 -12.12 -33.19
C MET A 8 10.99 -12.32 -31.72
N VAL A 9 12.29 -12.44 -31.46
CA VAL A 9 12.83 -12.57 -30.10
C VAL A 9 12.61 -11.29 -29.31
N PHE A 10 12.86 -10.12 -29.93
CA PHE A 10 12.59 -8.83 -29.29
C PHE A 10 11.12 -8.66 -28.90
N PHE A 11 10.18 -9.02 -29.77
CA PHE A 11 8.76 -8.97 -29.43
C PHE A 11 8.40 -9.88 -28.26
N LEU A 12 8.95 -11.10 -28.20
CA LEU A 12 8.73 -12.01 -27.09
C LEU A 12 9.28 -11.46 -25.77
N VAL A 13 10.47 -10.85 -25.79
CA VAL A 13 11.07 -10.24 -24.59
C VAL A 13 10.23 -9.03 -24.11
N LEU A 14 9.71 -8.21 -25.03
CA LEU A 14 8.82 -7.09 -24.69
C LEU A 14 7.49 -7.57 -24.08
N ILE A 15 6.91 -8.64 -24.62
CA ILE A 15 5.68 -9.23 -24.09
C ILE A 15 5.93 -9.81 -22.69
N VAL A 16 7.02 -10.56 -22.50
CA VAL A 16 7.37 -11.13 -21.19
C VAL A 16 7.63 -10.05 -20.15
N THR A 17 8.44 -9.04 -20.47
CA THR A 17 8.75 -7.95 -19.55
C THR A 17 7.50 -7.15 -19.15
N SER A 18 6.62 -6.82 -20.11
CA SER A 18 5.36 -6.14 -19.80
C SER A 18 4.45 -7.00 -18.92
N ALA A 19 4.36 -8.32 -19.16
CA ALA A 19 3.60 -9.22 -18.30
C ALA A 19 4.17 -9.31 -16.87
N TYR A 20 5.50 -9.28 -16.70
CA TYR A 20 6.14 -9.23 -15.38
C TYR A 20 5.85 -7.92 -14.63
N VAL A 21 5.86 -6.78 -15.34
CA VAL A 21 5.48 -5.47 -14.76
C VAL A 21 4.00 -5.47 -14.35
N VAL A 22 3.14 -6.05 -15.19
CA VAL A 22 1.70 -6.24 -14.92
C VAL A 22 1.48 -7.14 -13.70
N LEU A 23 2.26 -8.21 -13.55
CA LEU A 23 2.11 -9.08 -12.38
C LEU A 23 2.55 -8.38 -11.08
N SER A 24 3.53 -7.47 -11.16
CA SER A 24 4.02 -6.69 -10.01
C SER A 24 3.00 -5.65 -9.54
N PHE A 25 2.20 -5.06 -10.45
CA PHE A 25 1.11 -4.16 -10.06
C PHE A 25 -0.14 -4.91 -9.58
N ALA A 26 -0.24 -6.22 -9.84
CA ALA A 26 -1.39 -7.06 -9.51
C ALA A 26 -1.30 -7.68 -8.13
N VAL A 27 -0.19 -7.42 -7.40
CA VAL A 27 -0.11 -7.51 -5.95
C VAL A 27 -1.15 -6.55 -5.37
N GLU A 28 -2.34 -7.11 -5.17
CA GLU A 28 -3.33 -6.75 -4.16
C GLU A 28 -3.48 -5.25 -3.91
N GLU A 29 -3.86 -4.46 -4.93
CA GLU A 29 -4.24 -3.05 -4.74
C GLU A 29 -5.73 -2.87 -4.38
N THR A 30 -6.57 -3.88 -4.59
CA THR A 30 -8.03 -3.77 -4.42
C THR A 30 -8.47 -3.92 -2.97
N GLU A 31 -7.82 -4.79 -2.19
CA GLU A 31 -8.09 -4.93 -0.75
C GLU A 31 -7.57 -3.77 0.09
N PRO A 32 -6.32 -3.28 -0.07
CA PRO A 32 -5.83 -2.16 0.72
C PRO A 32 -6.59 -0.88 0.38
N LYS A 33 -6.91 -0.56 -0.88
CA LYS A 33 -7.67 0.67 -1.16
C LYS A 33 -9.03 0.70 -0.47
N LYS A 34 -9.75 -0.42 -0.49
CA LYS A 34 -11.04 -0.56 0.21
C LYS A 34 -10.89 -0.49 1.73
N LEU A 35 -9.86 -1.13 2.29
CA LEU A 35 -9.57 -1.08 3.71
C LEU A 35 -9.17 0.34 4.16
N TRP A 36 -8.38 1.05 3.35
CA TRP A 36 -7.94 2.43 3.60
C TRP A 36 -9.09 3.42 3.52
N ASP A 37 -9.95 3.31 2.52
CA ASP A 37 -11.16 4.14 2.44
C ASP A 37 -12.11 3.84 3.61
N GLN A 38 -12.22 2.59 4.05
CA GLN A 38 -13.05 2.20 5.18
C GLN A 38 -12.47 2.62 6.55
N CYS A 39 -11.14 2.61 6.71
CA CYS A 39 -10.47 2.87 7.99
C CYS A 39 -9.98 4.32 8.18
N VAL A 40 -9.64 5.04 7.10
CA VAL A 40 -8.99 6.36 7.18
C VAL A 40 -9.99 7.50 6.92
N VAL A 41 -10.98 7.29 6.04
CA VAL A 41 -11.95 8.35 5.69
C VAL A 41 -12.94 8.57 6.83
N LYS A 42 -13.26 7.51 7.59
CA LYS A 42 -14.04 7.62 8.82
C LYS A 42 -13.04 7.74 9.97
N ILE A 43 -12.90 8.94 10.53
CA ILE A 43 -12.05 9.30 11.71
C ILE A 43 -12.44 8.52 13.00
N ILE A 44 -13.18 7.41 12.86
CA ILE A 44 -13.54 6.46 13.89
C ILE A 44 -12.80 5.18 13.51
N VAL A 45 -11.55 5.04 13.95
CA VAL A 45 -10.86 3.75 13.78
C VAL A 45 -11.60 2.75 14.66
N SER A 46 -12.40 1.88 14.03
CA SER A 46 -13.13 0.85 14.75
C SER A 46 -12.10 -0.04 15.46
N VAL A 47 -12.48 -0.59 16.62
CA VAL A 47 -11.67 -1.58 17.35
C VAL A 47 -11.16 -2.67 16.40
N SER A 48 -12.04 -3.18 15.53
CA SER A 48 -11.70 -4.17 14.51
C SER A 48 -10.64 -3.68 13.52
N CYS A 49 -10.71 -2.41 13.08
CA CYS A 49 -9.69 -1.85 12.20
C CYS A 49 -8.34 -1.72 12.93
N CYS A 50 -8.35 -1.27 14.19
CA CYS A 50 -7.12 -1.21 14.99
C CYS A 50 -6.50 -2.60 15.20
N GLN A 51 -7.32 -3.63 15.44
CA GLN A 51 -6.83 -5.00 15.57
C GLN A 51 -6.17 -5.50 14.29
N GLU A 52 -6.82 -5.32 13.14
CA GLU A 52 -6.26 -5.74 11.85
C GLU A 52 -4.99 -4.94 11.49
N LEU A 53 -4.98 -3.64 11.82
CA LEU A 53 -3.83 -2.76 11.60
C LEU A 53 -2.63 -3.15 12.48
N VAL A 54 -2.87 -3.46 13.76
CA VAL A 54 -1.83 -3.95 14.68
C VAL A 54 -1.34 -5.34 14.27
N LYS A 55 -2.23 -6.24 13.82
CA LYS A 55 -1.86 -7.57 13.28
C LYS A 55 -1.00 -7.48 12.03
N LYS A 56 -1.33 -6.59 11.09
CA LYS A 56 -0.52 -6.34 9.88
C LYS A 56 0.85 -5.74 10.20
N GLY A 57 0.96 -5.03 11.32
CA GLY A 57 2.22 -4.56 11.87
C GLY A 57 2.55 -3.11 11.51
N LYS A 58 3.42 -2.52 12.34
CA LYS A 58 3.76 -1.10 12.28
C LYS A 58 4.45 -0.71 10.97
N GLU A 59 5.34 -1.57 10.48
CA GLU A 59 6.13 -1.29 9.28
C GLU A 59 5.23 -1.16 8.03
N CYS A 60 4.21 -2.01 7.90
CA CYS A 60 3.24 -1.94 6.80
C CYS A 60 2.46 -0.62 6.85
N TYR A 61 1.97 -0.25 8.03
CA TYR A 61 1.25 1.00 8.23
C TYR A 61 2.13 2.23 7.97
N ASP A 62 3.37 2.23 8.48
CA ASP A 62 4.31 3.33 8.31
C ASP A 62 4.69 3.53 6.85
N THR A 63 4.96 2.44 6.13
CA THR A 63 5.30 2.45 4.70
C THR A 63 4.16 3.03 3.88
N LEU A 64 2.91 2.67 4.19
CA LEU A 64 1.77 3.11 3.43
C LEU A 64 1.41 4.57 3.69
N ILE A 65 1.48 5.03 4.95
CA ILE A 65 1.33 6.47 5.22
C ILE A 65 2.43 7.27 4.52
N LYS A 66 3.68 6.80 4.56
CA LYS A 66 4.79 7.48 3.88
C LYS A 66 4.54 7.57 2.37
N TYR A 67 4.13 6.47 1.73
CA TYR A 67 3.78 6.45 0.32
C TYR A 67 2.65 7.44 -0.04
N ILE A 68 1.66 7.61 0.83
CA ILE A 68 0.58 8.60 0.64
C ILE A 68 1.11 10.03 0.84
N ALA A 69 1.93 10.24 1.87
CA ALA A 69 2.49 11.55 2.22
C ALA A 69 3.48 12.06 1.15
N ASP A 70 4.20 11.16 0.48
CA ASP A 70 5.12 11.45 -0.62
C ASP A 70 4.40 11.87 -1.92
N ARG A 71 3.06 11.79 -1.99
CA ARG A 71 2.33 12.19 -3.20
C ARG A 71 2.47 13.70 -3.43
N PRO A 72 2.69 14.16 -4.68
CA PRO A 72 2.86 15.59 -4.98
C PRO A 72 1.72 16.50 -4.51
N THR A 73 0.49 15.96 -4.43
CA THR A 73 -0.69 16.69 -3.95
C THR A 73 -0.77 16.80 -2.42
N LEU A 74 -0.01 15.98 -1.69
CA LEU A 74 -0.08 15.86 -0.22
C LEU A 74 1.24 16.21 0.47
N ILE A 75 2.34 16.28 -0.27
CA ILE A 75 3.70 16.52 0.26
C ILE A 75 3.83 17.83 1.04
N ALA A 76 3.06 18.86 0.67
CA ALA A 76 3.01 20.12 1.43
C ALA A 76 2.54 19.93 2.89
N ASN A 77 1.83 18.84 3.16
CA ASN A 77 1.31 18.46 4.48
C ASN A 77 1.98 17.19 5.03
N GLU A 78 3.08 16.73 4.43
CA GLU A 78 3.74 15.45 4.76
C GLU A 78 3.96 15.31 6.27
N THR A 79 4.57 16.31 6.92
CA THR A 79 4.84 16.31 8.36
C THR A 79 3.58 16.11 9.20
N LYS A 80 2.45 16.71 8.79
CA LYS A 80 1.16 16.57 9.48
C LYS A 80 0.60 15.15 9.34
N TYR A 81 0.76 14.52 8.18
CA TYR A 81 0.37 13.12 7.98
C TYR A 81 1.24 12.16 8.78
N LEU A 82 2.55 12.40 8.82
CA LEU A 82 3.49 11.59 9.62
C LEU A 82 3.24 11.72 11.13
N GLN A 83 2.95 12.92 11.63
CA GLN A 83 2.55 13.12 13.02
C GLN A 83 1.25 12.37 13.35
N LYS A 84 0.23 12.51 12.49
CA LYS A 84 -1.06 11.87 12.72
C LYS A 84 -0.99 10.34 12.64
N ARG A 85 -0.07 9.79 11.86
CA ARG A 85 0.22 8.34 11.84
C ARG A 85 0.63 7.83 13.21
N ASP A 86 1.59 8.50 13.85
CA ASP A 86 2.13 8.04 15.13
C ASP A 86 1.07 8.12 16.25
N GLU A 87 0.22 9.15 16.21
CA GLU A 87 -0.95 9.30 17.09
C GLU A 87 -1.95 8.15 16.89
N LEU A 88 -2.34 7.87 15.65
CA LEU A 88 -3.30 6.80 15.32
C LEU A 88 -2.76 5.42 15.68
N TRP A 89 -1.47 5.18 15.44
CA TRP A 89 -0.82 3.92 15.83
C TRP A 89 -0.89 3.72 17.34
N THR A 90 -0.54 4.75 18.12
CA THR A 90 -0.58 4.69 19.58
C THR A 90 -1.99 4.44 20.10
N GLN A 91 -2.99 5.13 19.53
CA GLN A 91 -4.39 4.89 19.85
C GLN A 91 -4.81 3.45 19.55
N CYS A 92 -4.46 2.93 18.38
CA CYS A 92 -4.82 1.57 18.01
C CYS A 92 -4.15 0.50 18.86
N VAL A 93 -2.87 0.66 19.20
CA VAL A 93 -2.19 -0.23 20.14
C VAL A 93 -2.88 -0.21 21.50
N SER A 94 -3.25 0.97 22.00
CA SER A 94 -3.97 1.08 23.28
C SER A 94 -5.32 0.39 23.23
N VAL A 95 -6.13 0.65 22.20
CA VAL A 95 -7.46 0.04 22.03
C VAL A 95 -7.38 -1.48 21.87
N SER A 96 -6.36 -1.98 21.15
CA SER A 96 -6.17 -3.41 20.93
C SER A 96 -5.83 -4.20 22.21
N LYS A 97 -5.29 -3.52 23.24
CA LYS A 97 -4.91 -4.13 24.53
C LYS A 97 -6.05 -4.14 25.56
N THR A 98 -7.08 -3.31 25.36
CA THR A 98 -8.19 -3.16 26.31
C THR A 98 -9.23 -4.29 26.19
N ILE A 99 -8.98 -5.29 25.34
CA ILE A 99 -9.87 -6.41 25.03
C ILE A 99 -9.16 -7.73 25.32
#